data_AF-A0A816FAE7-F1
#
_entry.id   AF-A0A816FAE7-F1
#
_cell.length_a   1.000
_cell.length_b   1.000
_cell.length_c   1.000
_cell.angle_alpha   90.00
_cell.angle_beta   90.00
_cell.angle_gamma   90.00
#
_symmetry.space_group_name_H-M   'P 1'
#
loop_
_entity.id
_entity.type
_entity.pdbx_description
1 polymer ?
#
loop_
_entity_poly.entity_id
_entity_poly.type
_entity_poly.pdbx_seq_one_letter_code
_entity_poly.pdbx_strand_id
1 'polypeptide(L)'
;MASCYAQIDQWMALSQTNRLVQYFVFFNDGDKTPDANKVIGSTGGIYGVHTSEGIVKVLETLKTAKSSGSGGDGPENDIEAILYTIANCPTCENIIHIADNQVTPRDMSLLNKVTKPIKVIVCKLAAGTLVNEKLLDVAYKTGGSLHTLDSDIETLGSLNVNDTIKVGAGTYRLNASGFVRIA
;
A
#
# COMPACT_ATOMS: atom_id res chain seq x y z
N MET A 1 -4.28 -17.10 6.22
CA MET A 1 -4.16 -15.86 5.43
C MET A 1 -4.30 -14.70 6.40
N ALA A 2 -3.30 -13.83 6.51
CA ALA A 2 -3.43 -12.63 7.35
C ALA A 2 -4.33 -11.61 6.66
N SER A 3 -5.30 -11.10 7.39
CA SER A 3 -6.14 -10.00 6.93
C SER A 3 -5.37 -8.68 7.01
N CYS A 4 -5.68 -7.72 6.13
CA CYS A 4 -5.13 -6.37 6.24
C CYS A 4 -5.41 -5.75 7.61
N TYR A 5 -6.58 -6.06 8.19
CA TYR A 5 -6.96 -5.61 9.54
C TYR A 5 -6.02 -6.10 10.64
N ALA A 6 -5.55 -7.34 10.57
CA ALA A 6 -4.59 -7.85 11.57
C ALA A 6 -3.26 -7.08 11.53
N GLN A 7 -2.80 -6.67 10.34
CA GLN A 7 -1.62 -5.81 10.21
C GLN A 7 -1.90 -4.42 10.81
N ILE A 8 -3.06 -3.82 10.52
CA ILE A 8 -3.45 -2.53 11.09
C ILE A 8 -3.47 -2.59 12.62
N ASP A 9 -4.05 -3.64 13.21
CA ASP A 9 -4.09 -3.84 14.67
C ASP A 9 -2.69 -3.86 15.30
N GLN A 10 -1.73 -4.55 14.65
CA GLN A 10 -0.34 -4.59 15.11
C GLN A 10 0.31 -3.20 15.08
N TRP A 11 0.14 -2.44 14.00
CA TRP A 11 0.68 -1.09 13.90
C TRP A 11 0.01 -0.11 14.86
N MET A 12 -1.29 -0.25 15.11
CA MET A 12 -1.99 0.52 16.14
C MET A 12 -1.46 0.22 17.54
N ALA A 13 -1.19 -1.05 17.87
CA ALA A 13 -0.59 -1.42 19.15
C ALA A 13 0.82 -0.83 19.31
N LEU A 14 1.68 -0.94 18.28
CA LEU A 14 3.04 -0.38 18.27
C LEU A 14 3.06 1.15 18.37
N SER A 15 2.06 1.82 17.78
CA SER A 15 1.94 3.27 17.87
C SER A 15 1.73 3.76 19.31
N GLN A 16 1.08 2.96 20.15
CA GLN A 16 0.82 3.29 21.55
C GLN A 16 2.01 3.02 22.47
N THR A 17 2.80 1.98 22.17
CA THR A 17 3.92 1.57 23.02
C THR A 17 5.18 2.38 22.77
N ASN A 18 5.53 2.62 21.50
CA ASN A 18 6.84 3.15 21.13
C ASN A 18 6.77 4.50 20.39
N ARG A 19 5.57 5.02 20.10
CA ARG A 19 5.33 6.26 19.32
C ARG A 19 6.07 6.32 17.97
N LEU A 20 6.46 5.17 17.42
CA LEU A 20 7.19 5.07 16.15
C LEU A 20 6.30 5.42 14.95
N VAL A 21 4.99 5.19 15.07
CA VAL A 21 4.00 5.57 14.06
C VAL A 21 3.50 6.97 14.36
N GLN A 22 3.73 7.91 13.44
CA GLN A 22 3.36 9.32 13.58
C GLN A 22 2.03 9.67 12.91
N TYR A 23 1.69 8.93 11.84
CA TYR A 23 0.56 9.26 10.97
C TYR A 23 -0.06 8.00 10.40
N PHE A 24 -1.39 7.92 10.42
CA PHE A 24 -2.16 6.90 9.72
C PHE A 24 -2.94 7.55 8.59
N VAL A 25 -3.01 6.85 7.46
CA VAL A 25 -3.91 7.17 6.35
C VAL A 25 -4.73 5.93 6.04
N PHE A 26 -6.05 6.11 6.03
CA PHE A 26 -7.02 5.10 5.61
C PHE A 26 -7.69 5.58 4.34
N PHE A 27 -7.95 4.67 3.40
CA PHE A 27 -8.63 5.01 2.15
C PHE A 27 -9.70 3.97 1.79
N ASN A 28 -10.66 4.36 0.95
CA ASN A 28 -11.82 3.54 0.62
C ASN A 28 -12.24 3.62 -0.87
N ASP A 29 -11.33 4.07 -1.72
CA ASP A 29 -11.53 4.23 -3.16
C ASP A 29 -12.70 5.15 -3.54
N GLY A 30 -12.74 6.33 -2.92
CA GLY A 30 -13.55 7.45 -3.37
C GLY A 30 -14.96 7.57 -2.77
N ASP A 31 -15.19 7.18 -1.52
CA ASP A 31 -16.44 7.47 -0.78
C ASP A 31 -17.73 7.03 -1.50
N LYS A 32 -17.73 5.84 -2.09
CA LYS A 32 -18.83 5.28 -2.92
C LYS A 32 -19.07 6.05 -4.23
N THR A 33 -18.13 6.87 -4.66
CA THR A 33 -18.13 7.43 -6.02
C THR A 33 -18.23 6.25 -7.00
N PRO A 34 -19.21 6.24 -7.93
CA PRO A 34 -19.32 5.19 -8.93
C PRO A 34 -18.04 5.09 -9.77
N ASP A 35 -17.61 3.88 -10.13
CA ASP A 35 -16.35 3.64 -10.85
C ASP A 35 -16.20 4.48 -12.12
N ALA A 36 -17.29 4.70 -12.87
CA ALA A 36 -17.29 5.51 -14.08
C ALA A 36 -16.98 7.00 -13.84
N ASN A 37 -17.14 7.46 -12.60
CA ASN A 37 -16.92 8.86 -12.20
C ASN A 37 -15.59 9.05 -11.46
N LYS A 38 -14.84 7.97 -11.17
CA LYS A 38 -13.55 8.06 -10.50
C LYS A 38 -12.51 8.65 -11.46
N VAL A 39 -11.85 9.73 -11.03
CA VAL A 39 -10.80 10.41 -11.79
C VAL A 39 -9.47 10.23 -11.07
N ILE A 40 -8.50 9.62 -11.75
CA ILE A 40 -7.15 9.40 -11.20
C ILE A 40 -6.52 10.74 -10.81
N GLY A 41 -6.04 10.81 -9.57
CA GLY A 41 -5.49 12.02 -8.94
C GLY A 41 -6.51 12.80 -8.12
N SER A 42 -7.77 12.41 -8.16
CA SER A 42 -8.87 13.04 -7.42
C SER A 42 -9.99 12.05 -7.12
N THR A 43 -9.66 10.78 -6.87
CA THR A 43 -10.65 9.74 -6.54
C THR A 43 -11.31 10.03 -5.20
N GLY A 44 -10.55 10.54 -4.23
CA GLY A 44 -11.04 10.93 -2.92
C GLY A 44 -11.11 9.76 -1.94
N GLY A 45 -11.87 9.91 -0.86
CA GLY A 45 -12.00 8.84 0.14
C GLY A 45 -10.70 8.53 0.89
N ILE A 46 -9.90 9.56 1.18
CA ILE A 46 -8.62 9.45 1.90
C ILE A 46 -8.73 10.20 3.22
N TYR A 47 -8.35 9.53 4.31
CA TYR A 47 -8.59 9.97 5.68
C TYR A 47 -7.30 9.84 6.49
N GLY A 48 -6.67 10.98 6.80
CA GLY A 48 -5.45 11.04 7.61
C GLY A 48 -5.69 11.42 9.07
N VAL A 49 -4.82 10.96 9.95
CA VAL A 49 -4.85 11.27 11.39
C VAL A 49 -3.46 11.14 12.02
N HIS A 50 -3.06 12.13 12.81
CA HIS A 50 -1.82 12.05 13.58
C HIS A 50 -2.04 11.23 14.84
N THR A 51 -1.08 10.35 15.17
CA THR A 51 -1.16 9.54 16.39
C THR A 51 -1.10 10.38 17.66
N SER A 52 -0.56 11.60 17.58
CA SER A 52 -0.61 12.60 18.66
C SER A 52 -2.01 13.06 19.03
N GLU A 53 -3.01 12.87 18.15
CA GLU A 53 -4.43 13.14 18.45
C GLU A 53 -5.06 12.04 19.33
N GLY A 54 -4.32 10.96 19.60
CA GLY A 54 -4.73 9.86 20.46
C GLY A 54 -5.42 8.71 19.71
N ILE A 55 -5.32 7.52 20.29
CA ILE A 55 -5.82 6.28 19.66
C ILE A 55 -7.33 6.31 19.36
N VAL A 56 -8.13 7.00 20.20
CA VAL A 56 -9.56 7.15 19.96
C VAL A 56 -9.82 7.85 18.62
N LYS A 57 -9.06 8.91 18.31
CA LYS A 57 -9.18 9.64 17.05
C LYS A 57 -8.78 8.77 15.86
N VAL A 58 -7.72 7.98 16.01
CA VAL A 58 -7.29 7.02 14.98
C VAL A 58 -8.40 6.02 14.65
N LEU A 59 -9.04 5.45 15.68
CA LEU A 59 -10.15 4.50 15.51
C LEU A 59 -11.40 5.15 14.91
N GLU A 60 -11.70 6.40 15.28
CA GLU A 60 -12.77 7.18 14.65
C GLU A 60 -12.49 7.40 13.17
N THR A 61 -11.28 7.82 12.80
CA THR A 61 -10.90 8.04 11.39
C THR A 61 -11.00 6.74 10.58
N LEU A 62 -10.56 5.60 11.13
CA LEU A 62 -10.73 4.28 10.50
C LEU A 62 -12.22 3.94 10.29
N LYS A 63 -13.06 4.15 11.32
CA LYS A 63 -14.51 3.91 11.23
C LYS A 63 -15.17 4.81 10.19
N THR A 64 -14.76 6.07 10.12
CA THR A 64 -15.26 7.03 9.12
C THR A 64 -14.91 6.53 7.72
N ALA A 65 -13.63 6.24 7.44
CA ALA A 65 -13.20 5.72 6.14
C ALA A 65 -14.02 4.49 5.72
N LYS A 66 -14.19 3.52 6.63
CA LYS A 66 -14.96 2.28 6.36
C LYS A 66 -16.46 2.52 6.15
N SER A 67 -17.06 3.52 6.78
CA SER A 67 -18.51 3.80 6.65
C SER A 67 -18.82 4.67 5.43
N SER A 68 -17.87 5.53 5.03
CA SER A 68 -17.95 6.35 3.83
C SER A 68 -17.81 5.54 2.54
N GLY A 69 -17.12 4.39 2.57
CA GLY A 69 -16.92 3.53 1.40
C GLY A 69 -16.46 2.14 1.77
N SER A 70 -16.75 1.16 0.93
CA SER A 70 -16.42 -0.25 1.17
C SER A 70 -15.08 -0.69 0.55
N GLY A 71 -14.38 0.17 -0.19
CA GLY A 71 -13.30 -0.22 -1.11
C GLY A 71 -13.84 -0.90 -2.38
N GLY A 72 -14.92 -1.68 -2.27
CA GLY A 72 -15.53 -2.39 -3.40
C GLY A 72 -14.73 -3.63 -3.80
N ASP A 73 -15.14 -4.30 -4.89
CA ASP A 73 -14.33 -5.34 -5.56
C ASP A 73 -13.89 -4.77 -6.92
N GLY A 74 -12.80 -4.01 -6.94
CA GLY A 74 -12.31 -3.30 -8.12
C GLY A 74 -11.12 -2.39 -7.79
N PRO A 75 -10.35 -1.93 -8.80
CA PRO A 75 -9.03 -1.34 -8.57
C PRO A 75 -9.09 -0.07 -7.69
N GLU A 76 -8.18 0.01 -6.71
CA GLU A 76 -8.15 0.97 -5.60
C GLU A 76 -7.21 2.18 -5.86
N ASN A 77 -7.33 3.26 -5.06
CA ASN A 77 -6.55 4.49 -5.18
C ASN A 77 -5.34 4.58 -4.22
N ASP A 78 -4.54 3.52 -4.16
CA ASP A 78 -3.37 3.38 -3.30
C ASP A 78 -2.36 4.52 -3.46
N ILE A 79 -2.06 4.94 -4.70
CA ILE A 79 -1.01 5.93 -4.94
C ILE A 79 -1.46 7.33 -4.48
N GLU A 80 -2.73 7.69 -4.65
CA GLU A 80 -3.29 8.92 -4.08
C GLU A 80 -3.14 8.92 -2.54
N ALA A 81 -3.41 7.81 -1.86
CA ALA A 81 -3.24 7.70 -0.40
C ALA A 81 -1.76 7.83 0.03
N ILE A 82 -0.83 7.27 -0.73
CA ILE A 82 0.62 7.43 -0.51
C ILE A 82 1.03 8.90 -0.69
N LEU A 83 0.60 9.54 -1.77
CA LEU A 83 0.91 10.96 -2.03
C LEU A 83 0.32 11.87 -0.95
N TYR A 84 -0.91 11.59 -0.50
CA TYR A 84 -1.53 12.27 0.63
C TYR A 84 -0.69 12.11 1.91
N THR A 85 -0.16 10.91 2.17
CA THR A 85 0.74 10.66 3.31
C THR A 85 2.00 11.50 3.24
N ILE A 86 2.65 11.56 2.06
CA ILE A 86 3.88 12.34 1.86
C ILE A 86 3.63 13.84 2.09
N ALA A 87 2.49 14.35 1.61
CA ALA A 87 2.13 15.76 1.76
C ALA A 87 1.81 16.16 3.21
N ASN A 88 1.14 15.27 3.97
CA ASN A 88 0.66 15.57 5.31
C ASN A 88 1.59 15.08 6.44
N CYS A 89 2.57 14.23 6.14
CA CYS A 89 3.67 13.90 7.04
C CYS A 89 5.03 14.02 6.33
N PRO A 90 5.49 15.25 6.03
CA PRO A 90 6.75 15.47 5.31
C PRO A 90 7.97 14.98 6.10
N THR A 91 7.87 14.88 7.43
CA THR A 91 8.92 14.32 8.31
C THR A 91 8.89 12.80 8.43
N CYS A 92 7.84 12.12 7.96
CA CYS A 92 7.78 10.66 7.96
C CYS A 92 8.73 10.10 6.89
N GLU A 93 9.77 9.37 7.31
CA GLU A 93 10.75 8.77 6.38
C GLU A 93 10.40 7.34 5.98
N ASN A 94 9.76 6.59 6.88
CA ASN A 94 9.38 5.19 6.67
C ASN A 94 7.88 5.11 6.37
N ILE A 95 7.52 5.08 5.09
CA ILE A 95 6.12 4.91 4.67
C ILE A 95 5.85 3.42 4.44
N ILE A 96 4.82 2.92 5.11
CA ILE A 96 4.37 1.53 5.02
C ILE A 96 3.01 1.51 4.35
N HIS A 97 2.92 0.79 3.24
CA HIS A 97 1.70 0.60 2.49
C HIS A 97 1.20 -0.83 2.68
N ILE A 98 0.11 -1.01 3.41
CA ILE A 98 -0.52 -2.32 3.64
C ILE A 98 -1.55 -2.54 2.55
N ALA A 99 -1.25 -3.43 1.59
CA ALA A 99 -2.03 -3.61 0.38
C ALA A 99 -2.73 -4.97 0.33
N ASP A 100 -3.96 -5.02 -0.20
CA ASP A 100 -4.62 -6.27 -0.55
C ASP A 100 -4.03 -6.86 -1.84
N ASN A 101 -3.50 -8.08 -1.79
CA ASN A 101 -2.93 -8.74 -2.96
C ASN A 101 -3.95 -9.02 -4.08
N GLN A 102 -5.25 -9.04 -3.75
CA GLN A 102 -6.31 -9.40 -4.69
C GLN A 102 -6.77 -8.23 -5.57
N VAL A 103 -6.32 -7.01 -5.27
CA VAL A 103 -6.72 -5.78 -5.95
C VAL A 103 -5.49 -5.07 -6.51
N THR A 104 -5.64 -4.46 -7.69
CA THR A 104 -4.56 -3.71 -8.36
C THR A 104 -4.84 -2.22 -8.26
N PRO A 105 -3.85 -1.38 -7.90
CA PRO A 105 -4.05 0.06 -7.87
C PRO A 105 -4.44 0.62 -9.25
N ARG A 106 -5.50 1.45 -9.31
CA ARG A 106 -5.96 2.12 -10.55
C ARG A 106 -5.04 3.23 -10.99
N ASP A 107 -4.34 3.82 -10.04
CA ASP A 107 -3.67 5.11 -10.12
C ASP A 107 -2.14 4.94 -10.23
N MET A 108 -1.68 3.80 -10.74
CA MET A 108 -0.27 3.52 -11.02
C MET A 108 0.40 4.56 -11.94
N SER A 109 -0.37 5.31 -12.73
CA SER A 109 0.14 6.43 -13.53
C SER A 109 0.66 7.60 -12.69
N LEU A 110 0.29 7.68 -11.41
CA LEU A 110 0.77 8.67 -10.45
C LEU A 110 2.06 8.22 -9.74
N LEU A 111 2.51 6.98 -9.89
CA LEU A 111 3.63 6.41 -9.12
C LEU A 111 4.93 7.19 -9.32
N ASN A 112 5.13 7.80 -10.48
CA ASN A 112 6.29 8.66 -10.77
C ASN A 112 6.32 9.95 -9.92
N LYS A 113 5.25 10.30 -9.22
CA LYS A 113 5.19 11.43 -8.28
C LYS A 113 5.57 11.05 -6.85
N VAL A 114 5.73 9.75 -6.55
CA VAL A 114 6.09 9.28 -5.21
C VAL A 114 7.58 9.51 -5.00
N THR A 115 7.93 10.35 -4.01
CA THR A 115 9.30 10.82 -3.77
C THR A 115 9.99 10.14 -2.59
N LYS A 116 9.33 9.18 -1.94
CA LYS A 116 9.86 8.46 -0.78
C LYS A 116 9.77 6.95 -0.99
N PRO A 117 10.74 6.17 -0.45
CA PRO A 117 10.66 4.72 -0.45
C PRO A 117 9.39 4.20 0.22
N ILE A 118 8.70 3.26 -0.44
CA ILE A 118 7.48 2.64 0.07
C ILE A 118 7.75 1.19 0.44
N LYS A 119 7.55 0.85 1.71
CA LYS A 119 7.56 -0.53 2.19
C LYS A 119 6.18 -1.12 2.01
N VAL A 120 6.01 -2.03 1.07
CA VAL A 120 4.73 -2.66 0.76
C VAL A 120 4.58 -3.93 1.61
N ILE A 121 3.57 -3.97 2.48
CA ILE A 121 3.17 -5.19 3.19
C ILE A 121 1.98 -5.79 2.45
N VAL A 122 2.17 -6.97 1.87
CA VAL A 122 1.15 -7.68 1.11
C VAL A 122 0.28 -8.49 2.04
N CYS A 123 -1.01 -8.19 2.02
CA CYS A 123 -2.06 -8.89 2.76
C CYS A 123 -2.93 -9.74 1.84
N LYS A 124 -3.71 -10.64 2.42
CA LYS A 124 -4.54 -11.61 1.67
C LYS A 124 -3.79 -12.46 0.63
N LEU A 125 -2.49 -12.67 0.82
CA LEU A 125 -1.72 -13.66 0.08
C LEU A 125 -1.95 -15.04 0.71
N ALA A 126 -2.56 -15.96 -0.04
CA ALA A 126 -2.68 -17.37 0.38
C ALA A 126 -1.37 -18.12 0.07
N ALA A 127 -1.08 -19.15 0.86
CA ALA A 127 0.05 -20.04 0.60
C ALA A 127 -0.05 -20.59 -0.83
N GLY A 128 1.05 -20.54 -1.58
CA GLY A 128 1.08 -21.02 -2.97
C GLY A 128 0.42 -20.07 -3.99
N THR A 129 0.12 -18.82 -3.64
CA THR A 129 -0.42 -17.83 -4.59
C THR A 129 0.60 -16.81 -5.04
N LEU A 130 0.26 -16.11 -6.13
CA LEU A 130 1.10 -15.13 -6.80
C LEU A 130 0.94 -13.76 -6.14
N VAL A 131 2.04 -13.02 -6.02
CA VAL A 131 2.00 -11.62 -5.62
C VAL A 131 1.54 -10.75 -6.80
N ASN A 132 0.77 -9.71 -6.51
CA ASN A 132 0.40 -8.71 -7.50
C ASN A 132 1.64 -7.95 -8.01
N GLU A 133 1.88 -8.01 -9.32
CA GLU A 133 3.00 -7.35 -10.00
C GLU A 133 3.02 -5.83 -9.77
N LYS A 134 1.86 -5.19 -9.61
CA LYS A 134 1.80 -3.74 -9.39
C LYS A 134 2.24 -3.35 -8.00
N LEU A 135 2.05 -4.20 -7.01
CA LEU A 135 2.60 -3.99 -5.67
C LEU A 135 4.14 -4.14 -5.67
N LEU A 136 4.67 -5.08 -6.46
CA LEU A 136 6.12 -5.18 -6.71
C LEU A 136 6.65 -3.92 -7.42
N ASP A 137 5.93 -3.42 -8.43
CA ASP A 137 6.29 -2.18 -9.13
C ASP A 137 6.32 -0.97 -8.17
N VAL A 138 5.35 -0.86 -7.25
CA VAL A 138 5.35 0.21 -6.23
C VAL A 138 6.59 0.15 -5.36
N ALA A 139 6.90 -1.02 -4.80
CA ALA A 139 8.09 -1.19 -3.96
C ALA A 139 9.39 -0.88 -4.74
N TYR A 140 9.55 -1.44 -5.94
CA TYR A 140 10.75 -1.26 -6.74
C TYR A 140 10.95 0.17 -7.23
N LYS A 141 9.95 0.77 -7.88
CA LYS A 141 10.09 2.09 -8.51
C LYS A 141 10.25 3.23 -7.51
N THR A 142 9.86 3.00 -6.26
CA THR A 142 10.04 3.97 -5.17
C THR A 142 11.35 3.76 -4.40
N GLY A 143 12.12 2.70 -4.72
CA GLY A 143 13.32 2.32 -3.98
C GLY A 143 13.02 1.73 -2.59
N GLY A 144 11.81 1.23 -2.39
CA GLY A 144 11.38 0.57 -1.16
C GLY A 144 11.54 -0.95 -1.22
N SER A 145 10.69 -1.65 -0.46
CA SER A 145 10.76 -3.09 -0.21
C SER A 145 9.38 -3.72 -0.23
N LEU A 146 9.31 -5.04 -0.46
CA LEU A 146 8.07 -5.79 -0.41
C LEU A 146 8.15 -6.90 0.63
N HIS A 147 7.12 -7.01 1.45
CA HIS A 147 7.04 -7.90 2.60
C HIS A 147 5.78 -8.75 2.49
N THR A 148 5.91 -10.05 2.69
CA THR A 148 4.81 -11.01 2.80
C THR A 148 4.89 -11.73 4.14
N LEU A 149 3.95 -12.62 4.45
CA LEU A 149 4.05 -13.44 5.66
C LEU A 149 5.28 -14.36 5.68
N ASP A 150 5.73 -14.82 4.51
CA ASP A 150 6.72 -15.87 4.39
C ASP A 150 8.06 -15.36 3.83
N SER A 151 8.13 -14.11 3.36
CA SER A 151 9.31 -13.56 2.71
C SER A 151 9.40 -12.04 2.76
N ASP A 152 10.60 -11.52 3.00
CA ASP A 152 10.95 -10.11 2.87
C ASP A 152 11.90 -9.89 1.68
N ILE A 153 11.61 -8.89 0.85
CA ILE A 153 12.43 -8.51 -0.30
C ILE A 153 12.84 -7.06 -0.15
N GLU A 154 14.01 -6.87 0.44
CA GLU A 154 14.57 -5.55 0.75
C GLU A 154 15.44 -4.99 -0.40
N THR A 155 15.96 -5.86 -1.28
CA THR A 155 16.98 -5.51 -2.28
C THR A 155 16.40 -5.30 -3.69
N LEU A 156 15.20 -4.74 -3.79
CA LEU A 156 14.58 -4.48 -5.10
C LEU A 156 15.36 -3.44 -5.92
N GLY A 157 15.88 -2.39 -5.29
CA GLY A 157 16.54 -1.27 -5.97
C GLY A 157 17.84 -1.62 -6.70
N SER A 158 18.44 -2.78 -6.44
CA SER A 158 19.65 -3.26 -7.14
C SER A 158 19.37 -4.06 -8.41
N LEU A 159 18.09 -4.31 -8.73
CA LEU A 159 17.70 -5.13 -9.87
C LEU A 159 17.83 -4.36 -11.19
N ASN A 160 18.36 -5.04 -12.19
CA ASN A 160 18.49 -4.59 -13.57
C ASN A 160 17.42 -5.22 -14.46
N VAL A 161 17.18 -4.61 -15.61
CA VAL A 161 16.31 -5.19 -16.64
C VAL A 161 16.80 -6.60 -17.00
N ASN A 162 15.86 -7.54 -17.04
CA ASN A 162 16.00 -8.99 -17.18
C ASN A 162 16.35 -9.78 -15.91
N ASP A 163 16.67 -9.12 -14.79
CA ASP A 163 16.84 -9.83 -13.52
C ASP A 163 15.52 -10.47 -13.09
N THR A 164 15.64 -11.59 -12.38
CA THR A 164 14.50 -12.36 -11.91
C THR A 164 14.48 -12.48 -10.41
N ILE A 165 13.30 -12.38 -9.81
CA ILE A 165 13.07 -12.61 -8.39
C ILE A 165 12.00 -13.68 -8.18
N LYS A 166 12.07 -14.35 -7.04
CA LYS A 166 11.03 -15.25 -6.55
C LYS A 166 10.33 -14.62 -5.37
N VAL A 167 9.00 -14.56 -5.42
CA VAL A 167 8.17 -14.04 -4.34
C VAL A 167 6.83 -14.74 -4.33
N GLY A 168 6.39 -15.17 -3.15
CA GLY A 168 5.26 -16.10 -3.04
C GLY A 168 5.50 -17.35 -3.90
N ALA A 169 4.50 -17.74 -4.68
CA ALA A 169 4.64 -18.85 -5.62
C ALA A 169 5.19 -18.46 -7.01
N GLY A 170 5.40 -17.16 -7.26
CA GLY A 170 5.72 -16.65 -8.59
C GLY A 170 7.21 -16.42 -8.81
N THR A 171 7.64 -16.54 -10.06
CA THR A 171 8.90 -15.98 -10.55
C THR A 171 8.61 -14.80 -11.47
N TYR A 172 9.24 -13.67 -11.21
CA TYR A 172 9.01 -12.42 -11.92
C TYR A 172 10.31 -11.96 -12.56
N ARG A 173 10.20 -11.41 -13.77
CA ARG A 173 11.30 -10.75 -14.48
C ARG A 173 11.04 -9.26 -14.52
N LEU A 174 12.05 -8.46 -14.21
CA LEU A 174 12.01 -7.02 -14.40
C LEU A 174 12.20 -6.69 -15.89
N ASN A 175 11.30 -5.90 -16.48
CA ASN A 175 11.47 -5.32 -17.81
C ASN A 175 11.47 -3.77 -17.74
N ALA A 176 11.54 -3.10 -18.89
CA ALA A 176 11.58 -1.63 -18.95
C ALA A 176 10.32 -0.94 -18.36
N SER A 177 9.19 -1.64 -18.32
CA SER A 177 7.90 -1.11 -17.84
C SER A 177 7.58 -1.51 -16.40
N GLY A 178 8.24 -2.55 -15.86
CA GLY A 178 7.98 -3.10 -14.52
C GLY A 178 8.19 -4.62 -14.46
N PHE A 179 7.72 -5.24 -13.37
CA PHE A 179 7.73 -6.69 -13.24
C PHE A 179 6.68 -7.36 -14.12
N VAL A 180 7.07 -8.50 -14.67
CA VAL A 180 6.18 -9.43 -15.38
C VAL A 180 6.44 -10.85 -14.89
N ARG A 181 5.39 -11.57 -14.57
CA ARG A 181 5.45 -12.98 -14.19
C ARG A 181 5.90 -13.83 -15.37
N ILE A 182 6.81 -14.76 -15.08
CA ILE A 182 7.34 -15.71 -16.06
C ILE A 182 7.16 -17.18 -15.65
N ALA A 183 6.82 -17.46 -14.38
CA ALA A 183 6.43 -18.77 -13.89
C ALA A 183 5.52 -18.62 -12.67
#